data_AF-A0A451C501-F1
#
_entry.id   AF-A0A451C501-F1
#
_cell.length_a   1.000
_cell.length_b   1.000
_cell.length_c   1.000
_cell.angle_alpha   90.00
_cell.angle_beta   90.00
_cell.angle_gamma   90.00
#
_symmetry.space_group_name_H-M   'P 1'
#
loop_
_entity.id
_entity.type
_entity.pdbx_description
1 polymer ?
#
loop_
_entity_poly.entity_id
_entity_poly.type
_entity_poly.pdbx_seq_one_letter_code
_entity_poly.pdbx_strand_id
1 'polypeptide(L)'
;MTSVATEKENVHPIRGQLPTEIETEDRFTRMLDELRQDREEQARKWDEQKREDDRKWAEQARKWEEQKQEDRQKREEQARKWEEQKREDRQKWEEQSRKWDEQKREDDRKWDEQKQEDDRKWAEQARKWEEQKQEDRQKREEQARKWEEQKREDRQKWEEQSRKWDEQKREDDRKWDEQKQEDDRKWAEQARKWEEQKQEDRQKREEQARKWEEQKREDKQKWEESNRRFDEMLEKIMTQATKHERSIGALGSRWGLQSERAFRDALAAILEGSFGVQVINVNEFDDKGEVFGRPDQVEIDVIIKNGLMILCELKSSVSKPDMHLFERKARFYEKRRGRKADRLMVISPMIDDRAREMGEKLGIEMYSDSVDVPV
;
A
#
# COMPACT_ATOMS: atom_id res chain seq x y z
N MET A 1 102.15 62.24 95.60
CA MET A 1 103.62 62.40 95.67
C MET A 1 103.90 63.51 96.66
N THR A 2 104.67 63.17 97.71
CA THR A 2 105.59 64.03 98.50
C THR A 2 105.07 65.32 99.17
N SER A 3 105.49 65.77 100.35
CA SER A 3 106.25 65.26 101.52
C SER A 3 106.59 66.50 102.37
N VAL A 4 106.59 66.38 103.71
CA VAL A 4 107.32 67.20 104.73
C VAL A 4 106.90 68.69 104.87
N ALA A 5 106.95 69.37 106.00
CA ALA A 5 107.75 69.18 107.20
C ALA A 5 107.13 69.80 108.45
N THR A 6 107.20 69.04 109.54
CA THR A 6 107.32 69.50 110.92
C THR A 6 108.59 70.33 111.11
N GLU A 7 108.54 71.39 111.93
CA GLU A 7 109.72 71.85 112.65
C GLU A 7 109.32 72.40 114.04
N LYS A 8 109.85 71.74 115.07
CA LYS A 8 109.99 72.23 116.45
C LYS A 8 111.19 73.18 116.43
N GLU A 9 111.27 74.28 117.17
CA GLU A 9 111.63 74.36 118.59
C GLU A 9 112.23 75.78 118.71
N ASN A 10 111.95 76.54 119.77
CA ASN A 10 112.90 76.75 120.86
C ASN A 10 112.43 77.91 121.74
N VAL A 11 112.33 77.62 123.03
CA VAL A 11 112.02 78.56 124.10
C VAL A 11 113.35 79.12 124.61
N HIS A 12 113.49 80.44 124.70
CA HIS A 12 114.44 81.11 125.59
C HIS A 12 113.68 82.21 126.36
N PRO A 13 113.67 82.18 127.71
CA PRO A 13 113.06 83.23 128.50
C PRO A 13 114.10 84.33 128.79
N ILE A 14 113.64 85.57 128.97
CA ILE A 14 113.96 86.43 130.12
C ILE A 14 113.03 87.65 130.08
N ARG A 15 112.16 87.68 131.08
CA ARG A 15 111.63 88.82 131.84
C ARG A 15 111.81 90.24 131.27
N GLY A 16 110.67 90.91 131.09
CA GLY A 16 110.53 92.35 131.18
C GLY A 16 109.06 92.72 131.45
N GLN A 17 108.75 92.97 132.72
CA GLN A 17 107.61 93.73 133.29
C GLN A 17 106.21 93.61 132.64
N LEU A 18 105.27 93.04 133.42
CA LEU A 18 103.83 93.03 133.18
C LEU A 18 103.19 94.38 133.57
N PRO A 19 102.29 94.96 132.74
CA PRO A 19 101.54 96.17 133.07
C PRO A 19 100.34 95.89 134.00
N THR A 20 99.93 96.89 134.76
CA THR A 20 98.89 96.83 135.80
C THR A 20 97.45 96.89 135.24
N GLU A 21 96.51 96.35 136.02
CA GLU A 21 95.09 96.00 135.72
C GLU A 21 94.23 97.10 135.04
N ILE A 22 94.57 98.38 135.21
CA ILE A 22 93.81 99.51 134.64
C ILE A 22 94.18 99.79 133.17
N GLU A 23 95.39 99.42 132.71
CA GLU A 23 95.81 99.61 131.31
C GLU A 23 95.34 98.48 130.37
N THR A 24 94.85 97.37 130.93
CA THR A 24 94.34 96.21 130.14
C THR A 24 92.86 96.32 129.81
N GLU A 25 92.04 96.99 130.65
CA GLU A 25 90.61 97.22 130.37
C GLU A 25 90.37 98.26 129.25
N ASP A 26 91.16 99.33 129.18
CA ASP A 26 90.93 100.43 128.24
C ASP A 26 91.31 100.05 126.78
N ARG A 27 92.34 99.21 126.61
CA ARG A 27 92.69 98.63 125.29
C ARG A 27 91.70 97.59 124.80
N PHE A 28 91.15 96.77 125.69
CA PHE A 28 90.18 95.73 125.32
C PHE A 28 88.85 96.34 124.86
N THR A 29 88.39 97.39 125.53
CA THR A 29 87.13 98.07 125.20
C THR A 29 87.20 98.74 123.83
N ARG A 30 88.32 99.41 123.52
CA ARG A 30 88.55 100.03 122.20
C ARG A 30 88.59 99.01 121.06
N MET A 31 89.20 97.85 121.29
CA MET A 31 89.31 96.79 120.27
C MET A 31 87.95 96.11 120.00
N LEU A 32 87.09 95.98 121.02
CA LEU A 32 85.73 95.45 120.88
C LEU A 32 84.80 96.42 120.13
N ASP A 33 84.94 97.73 120.35
CA ASP A 33 84.19 98.74 119.60
C ASP A 33 84.63 98.78 118.13
N GLU A 34 85.93 98.65 117.84
CA GLU A 34 86.43 98.51 116.47
C GLU A 34 85.89 97.23 115.80
N LEU A 35 85.91 96.08 116.49
CA LEU A 35 85.33 94.83 115.97
C LEU A 35 83.82 94.92 115.75
N ARG A 36 83.12 95.68 116.60
CA ARG A 36 81.68 95.92 116.46
C ARG A 36 81.39 96.82 115.26
N GLN A 37 82.13 97.91 115.08
CA GLN A 37 82.00 98.80 113.93
C GLN A 37 82.32 98.05 112.62
N ASP A 38 83.38 97.25 112.60
CA ASP A 38 83.79 96.48 111.42
C ASP A 38 82.74 95.40 111.06
N ARG A 39 82.13 94.77 112.06
CA ARG A 39 81.01 93.84 111.86
C ARG A 39 79.74 94.54 111.37
N GLU A 40 79.44 95.73 111.86
CA GLU A 40 78.30 96.54 111.41
C GLU A 40 78.52 97.05 109.97
N GLU A 41 79.75 97.41 109.60
CA GLU A 41 80.10 97.76 108.22
C GLU A 41 80.07 96.56 107.27
N GLN A 42 80.57 95.40 107.71
CA GLN A 42 80.46 94.13 106.96
C GLN A 42 79.00 93.73 106.76
N ALA A 43 78.16 93.86 107.79
CA ALA A 43 76.73 93.58 107.68
C ALA A 43 76.05 94.55 106.70
N ARG A 44 76.40 95.85 106.73
CA ARG A 44 75.89 96.84 105.76
C ARG A 44 76.31 96.53 104.34
N LYS A 45 77.59 96.19 104.10
CA LYS A 45 78.08 95.79 102.77
C LYS A 45 77.41 94.52 102.28
N TRP A 46 77.19 93.55 103.17
CA TRP A 46 76.50 92.31 102.83
C TRP A 46 75.02 92.53 102.51
N ASP A 47 74.33 93.38 103.27
CA ASP A 47 72.95 93.77 103.00
C ASP A 47 72.82 94.56 101.69
N GLU A 48 73.76 95.44 101.40
CA GLU A 48 73.81 96.20 100.14
C GLU A 48 74.09 95.27 98.95
N GLN A 49 75.06 94.37 99.07
CA GLN A 49 75.37 93.37 98.06
C GLN A 49 74.19 92.42 97.81
N LYS A 50 73.53 91.94 98.87
CA LYS A 50 72.34 91.09 98.75
C LYS A 50 71.19 91.81 98.06
N ARG A 51 70.98 93.10 98.35
CA ARG A 51 69.98 93.92 97.65
C ARG A 51 70.33 94.10 96.18
N GLU A 52 71.61 94.25 95.83
CA GLU A 52 72.04 94.30 94.43
C GLU A 52 71.82 92.96 93.71
N ASP A 53 72.13 91.84 94.37
CA ASP A 53 71.92 90.51 93.80
C ASP A 53 70.43 90.19 93.65
N ASP A 54 69.59 90.53 94.63
CA ASP A 54 68.12 90.42 94.55
C ASP A 54 67.57 91.30 93.41
N ARG A 55 68.12 92.50 93.20
CA ARG A 55 67.76 93.36 92.06
C ARG A 55 68.14 92.74 90.72
N LYS A 56 69.35 92.18 90.61
CA LYS A 56 69.80 91.50 89.38
C LYS A 56 68.97 90.26 89.09
N TRP A 57 68.64 89.46 90.11
CA TRP A 57 67.76 88.31 89.98
C TRP A 57 66.33 88.71 89.58
N ALA A 58 65.78 89.78 90.17
CA ALA A 58 64.48 90.30 89.79
C ALA A 58 64.47 90.85 88.34
N GLU A 59 65.54 91.51 87.92
CA GLU A 59 65.69 91.99 86.54
C GLU A 59 65.81 90.82 85.55
N GLN A 60 66.58 89.78 85.89
CA GLN A 60 66.65 88.57 85.07
C GLN A 60 65.31 87.85 85.01
N ALA A 61 64.61 87.67 86.14
CA ALA A 61 63.30 87.04 86.18
C ALA A 61 62.29 87.79 85.30
N ARG A 62 62.31 89.13 85.32
CA ARG A 62 61.49 89.96 84.42
C ARG A 62 61.80 89.74 82.95
N LYS A 63 63.08 89.69 82.57
CA LYS A 63 63.48 89.41 81.16
C LYS A 63 63.04 88.01 80.73
N TRP A 64 63.16 87.02 81.61
CA TRP A 64 62.67 85.66 81.35
C TRP A 64 61.15 85.58 81.20
N GLU A 65 60.41 86.31 82.04
CA GLU A 65 58.94 86.40 81.93
C GLU A 65 58.52 87.09 80.64
N GLU A 66 59.17 88.19 80.26
CA GLU A 66 58.92 88.91 79.02
C GLU A 66 59.20 88.01 77.80
N GLN A 67 60.35 87.32 77.77
CA GLN A 67 60.68 86.37 76.71
C GLN A 67 59.68 85.22 76.61
N LYS A 68 59.22 84.69 77.75
CA LYS A 68 58.20 83.63 77.78
C LYS A 68 56.85 84.11 77.26
N GLN A 69 56.48 85.37 77.52
CA GLN A 69 55.27 85.97 76.98
C GLN A 69 55.37 86.18 75.47
N GLU A 70 56.52 86.66 74.97
CA GLU A 70 56.76 86.79 73.53
C GLU A 70 56.69 85.43 72.81
N ASP A 71 57.33 84.40 73.36
CA ASP A 71 57.30 83.05 72.78
C ASP A 71 55.88 82.46 72.81
N ARG A 72 55.12 82.74 73.88
CA ARG A 72 53.72 82.36 73.97
C ARG A 72 52.89 83.06 72.90
N GLN A 73 53.06 84.37 72.72
CA GLN A 73 52.36 85.13 71.68
C GLN A 73 52.69 84.62 70.28
N LYS A 74 53.96 84.33 69.99
CA LYS A 74 54.40 83.74 68.70
C LYS A 74 53.76 82.37 68.46
N ARG A 75 53.68 81.51 69.48
CA ARG A 75 53.02 80.20 69.38
C ARG A 75 51.52 80.34 69.17
N GLU A 76 50.87 81.26 69.88
CA GLU A 76 49.44 81.54 69.71
C GLU A 76 49.15 82.10 68.32
N GLU A 77 50.00 82.98 67.79
CA GLU A 77 49.86 83.51 66.43
C GLU A 77 50.08 82.41 65.37
N GLN A 78 51.09 81.55 65.54
CA GLN A 78 51.31 80.39 64.67
C GLN A 78 50.13 79.41 64.71
N ALA A 79 49.59 79.13 65.90
CA ALA A 79 48.42 78.29 66.07
C ALA A 79 47.19 78.88 65.37
N ARG A 80 46.98 80.21 65.48
CA ARG A 80 45.89 80.90 64.77
C ARG A 80 46.02 80.80 63.26
N LYS A 81 47.22 81.02 62.71
CA LYS A 81 47.48 80.88 61.27
C LYS A 81 47.23 79.44 60.79
N TRP A 82 47.61 78.45 61.60
CA TRP A 82 47.39 77.05 61.27
C TRP A 82 45.91 76.65 61.33
N GLU A 83 45.16 77.14 62.33
CA GLU A 83 43.71 76.99 62.43
C GLU A 83 42.98 77.64 61.25
N GLU A 84 43.39 78.84 60.86
CA GLU A 84 42.84 79.56 59.70
C GLU A 84 43.09 78.79 58.40
N GLN A 85 44.33 78.35 58.17
CA GLN A 85 44.68 77.52 57.00
C GLN A 85 43.87 76.22 56.96
N LYS A 86 43.74 75.52 58.10
CA LYS A 86 42.96 74.28 58.18
C LYS A 86 41.47 74.51 57.91
N ARG A 87 40.94 75.67 58.31
CA ARG A 87 39.56 76.07 58.01
C ARG A 87 39.39 76.35 56.52
N GLU A 88 40.31 77.05 55.88
CA GLU A 88 40.28 77.28 54.44
C GLU A 88 40.37 75.98 53.65
N ASP A 89 41.28 75.09 54.03
CA ASP A 89 41.44 73.79 53.38
C ASP A 89 40.18 72.93 53.55
N ARG A 90 39.57 72.94 54.75
CA ARG A 90 38.28 72.29 54.99
C ARG A 90 37.17 72.88 54.12
N GLN A 91 37.08 74.21 53.99
CA GLN A 91 36.08 74.85 53.15
C GLN A 91 36.27 74.51 51.67
N LYS A 92 37.51 74.50 51.17
CA LYS A 92 37.83 74.06 49.80
C LYS A 92 37.43 72.60 49.58
N TRP A 93 37.70 71.73 50.56
CA TRP A 93 37.33 70.32 50.49
C TRP A 93 35.81 70.12 50.49
N GLU A 94 35.08 70.84 51.34
CA GLU A 94 33.62 70.81 51.38
C GLU A 94 33.01 71.35 50.09
N GLU A 95 33.55 72.42 49.51
CA GLU A 95 33.11 72.95 48.23
C GLU A 95 33.37 71.98 47.07
N GLN A 96 34.55 71.35 47.04
CA GLN A 96 34.84 70.29 46.06
C GLN A 96 33.91 69.09 46.22
N SER A 97 33.68 68.64 47.45
CA SER A 97 32.76 67.54 47.72
C SER A 97 31.34 67.86 47.26
N ARG A 98 30.86 69.10 47.51
CA ARG A 98 29.54 69.54 47.03
C ARG A 98 29.45 69.56 45.51
N LYS A 99 30.48 70.04 44.82
CA LYS A 99 30.54 70.03 43.35
C LYS A 99 30.51 68.60 42.80
N TRP A 100 31.24 67.69 43.43
CA TRP A 100 31.22 66.26 43.09
C TRP A 100 29.84 65.63 43.32
N ASP A 101 29.20 65.91 44.46
CA ASP A 101 27.86 65.40 44.76
C ASP A 101 26.80 65.97 43.81
N GLU A 102 26.90 67.24 43.44
CA GLU A 102 26.01 67.89 42.49
C GLU A 102 26.17 67.31 41.09
N GLN A 103 27.41 67.16 40.62
CA GLN A 103 27.72 66.52 39.35
C GLN A 103 27.20 65.09 39.30
N LYS A 104 27.43 64.30 40.35
CA LYS A 104 26.92 62.93 40.44
C LYS A 104 25.39 62.88 40.36
N ARG A 105 24.69 63.80 41.03
CA ARG A 105 23.22 63.90 40.96
C ARG A 105 22.72 64.32 39.58
N GLU A 106 23.47 65.13 38.84
CA GLU A 106 23.13 65.44 37.46
C GLU A 106 23.33 64.25 36.53
N ASP A 107 24.43 63.51 36.70
CA ASP A 107 24.71 62.32 35.91
C ASP A 107 23.68 61.20 36.20
N ASP A 108 23.33 60.98 37.46
CA ASP A 108 22.27 60.04 37.87
C ASP A 108 20.92 60.46 37.25
N ARG A 109 20.58 61.76 37.27
CA ARG A 109 19.33 62.26 36.65
C ARG A 109 19.30 62.05 35.14
N LYS A 110 20.40 62.34 34.44
CA LYS A 110 20.51 62.10 32.99
C LYS A 110 20.38 60.61 32.66
N TRP A 111 20.97 59.76 33.48
CA TRP A 111 20.88 58.30 33.31
C TRP A 111 19.44 57.80 33.51
N ASP A 112 18.74 58.30 34.53
CA ASP A 112 17.33 57.97 34.77
C ASP A 112 16.40 58.47 33.66
N GLU A 113 16.63 59.69 33.15
CA GLU A 113 15.90 60.23 32.00
C GLU A 113 16.10 59.39 30.74
N GLN A 114 17.36 59.04 30.43
CA GLN A 114 17.70 58.21 29.29
C GLN A 114 17.05 56.82 29.41
N LYS A 115 17.12 56.21 30.60
CA LYS A 115 16.51 54.90 30.85
C LYS A 115 14.99 54.95 30.67
N GLN A 116 14.33 56.00 31.17
CA GLN A 116 12.88 56.17 30.95
C GLN A 116 12.54 56.34 29.48
N GLU A 117 13.37 57.05 28.71
CA GLU A 117 13.15 57.21 27.27
C GLU A 117 13.30 55.87 26.53
N ASP A 118 14.32 55.09 26.87
CA ASP A 118 14.53 53.75 26.30
C ASP A 118 13.39 52.79 26.69
N ASP A 119 12.96 52.80 27.95
CA ASP A 119 11.81 52.02 28.42
C ASP A 119 10.52 52.41 27.68
N ARG A 120 10.31 53.71 27.41
CA ARG A 120 9.17 54.20 26.60
C ARG A 120 9.26 53.71 25.16
N LYS A 121 10.44 53.76 24.53
CA LYS A 121 10.66 53.25 23.17
C LYS A 121 10.40 51.75 23.09
N TRP A 122 10.88 50.98 24.07
CA TRP A 122 10.62 49.55 24.16
C TRP A 122 9.14 49.24 24.36
N ALA A 123 8.45 49.98 25.22
CA ALA A 123 7.01 49.81 25.43
C ALA A 123 6.20 50.16 24.16
N GLU A 124 6.57 51.22 23.44
CA GLU A 124 5.92 51.56 22.17
C GLU A 124 6.16 50.49 21.10
N GLN A 125 7.39 49.98 20.99
CA GLN A 125 7.68 48.86 20.08
C GLN A 125 6.88 47.62 20.47
N ALA A 126 6.84 47.25 21.75
CA ALA A 126 6.08 46.10 22.22
C ALA A 126 4.59 46.22 21.86
N ARG A 127 3.99 47.41 22.02
CA ARG A 127 2.60 47.66 21.61
C ARG A 127 2.38 47.48 20.11
N LYS A 128 3.28 48.00 19.26
CA LYS A 128 3.20 47.82 17.80
C LYS A 128 3.30 46.34 17.42
N TRP A 129 4.19 45.59 18.07
CA TRP A 129 4.31 44.14 17.87
C TRP A 129 3.05 43.39 18.29
N GLU A 130 2.44 43.75 19.43
CA GLU A 130 1.19 43.15 19.87
C GLU A 130 0.03 43.47 18.92
N GLU A 131 -0.09 44.71 18.46
CA GLU A 131 -1.11 45.12 17.49
C GLU A 131 -0.97 44.36 16.18
N GLN A 132 0.26 44.30 15.62
CA GLN A 132 0.54 43.52 14.41
C GLN A 132 0.20 42.03 14.60
N LYS A 133 0.53 41.45 15.76
CA LYS A 133 0.22 40.06 16.07
C LYS A 133 -1.30 39.82 16.16
N GLN A 134 -2.06 40.77 16.67
CA GLN A 134 -3.52 40.71 16.68
C GLN A 134 -4.11 40.83 15.28
N GLU A 135 -3.61 41.74 14.45
CA GLU A 135 -4.05 41.85 13.05
C GLU A 135 -3.77 40.56 12.28
N ASP A 136 -2.57 39.99 12.42
CA ASP A 136 -2.20 38.74 11.77
C ASP A 136 -3.07 37.58 12.26
N ARG A 137 -3.41 37.57 13.55
CA ARG A 137 -4.35 36.59 14.12
C ARG A 137 -5.75 36.75 13.52
N GLN A 138 -6.27 37.98 13.42
CA GLN A 138 -7.58 38.25 12.82
C GLN A 138 -7.62 37.84 11.34
N LYS A 139 -6.57 38.17 10.58
CA LYS A 139 -6.42 37.75 9.17
C LYS A 139 -6.43 36.23 9.03
N ARG A 140 -5.72 35.51 9.92
CA ARG A 140 -5.72 34.03 9.93
C ARG A 140 -7.10 33.47 10.28
N GLU A 141 -7.78 34.03 11.28
CA GLU A 141 -9.13 33.61 11.66
C GLU A 141 -10.14 33.87 10.54
N GLU A 142 -10.05 35.01 9.85
CA GLU A 142 -10.89 35.31 8.68
C GLU A 142 -10.62 34.35 7.51
N GLN A 143 -9.35 34.08 7.21
CA GLN A 143 -8.98 33.09 6.19
C GLN A 143 -9.48 31.69 6.56
N ALA A 144 -9.36 31.29 7.83
CA ALA A 144 -9.87 30.01 8.31
C ALA A 144 -11.40 29.93 8.17
N ARG A 145 -12.13 31.00 8.48
CA ARG A 145 -13.59 31.06 8.30
C ARG A 145 -13.99 30.92 6.83
N LYS A 146 -13.31 31.64 5.92
CA LYS A 146 -13.55 31.52 4.47
C LYS A 146 -13.28 30.11 3.97
N TRP A 147 -12.22 29.47 4.47
CA TRP A 147 -11.87 28.11 4.10
C TRP A 147 -12.89 27.08 4.60
N GLU A 148 -13.37 27.23 5.85
CA GLU A 148 -14.43 26.37 6.39
C GLU A 148 -15.78 26.57 5.66
N GLU A 149 -16.11 27.80 5.29
CA GLU A 149 -17.30 28.10 4.48
C GLU A 149 -17.21 27.44 3.10
N GLN A 150 -16.08 27.61 2.40
CA GLN A 150 -15.83 26.95 1.12
C GLN A 150 -15.91 25.42 1.23
N LYS A 151 -15.30 24.85 2.27
CA LYS A 151 -15.33 23.41 2.53
C LYS A 151 -16.75 22.91 2.80
N ARG A 152 -17.59 23.72 3.45
CA ARG A 152 -19.01 23.42 3.67
C ARG A 152 -19.79 23.46 2.37
N GLU A 153 -19.57 24.45 1.51
CA GLU A 153 -20.20 24.51 0.20
C GLU A 153 -19.80 23.32 -0.67
N ASP A 154 -18.51 22.98 -0.70
CA ASP A 154 -18.01 21.84 -1.47
C ASP A 154 -18.58 20.53 -0.94
N ARG A 155 -18.70 20.38 0.39
CA ARG A 155 -19.41 19.24 1.00
C ARG A 155 -20.87 19.18 0.58
N GLN A 156 -21.59 20.29 0.58
CA GLN A 156 -22.99 20.34 0.16
C GLN A 156 -23.15 19.97 -1.32
N LYS A 157 -22.28 20.49 -2.19
CA LYS A 157 -22.24 20.13 -3.61
C LYS A 157 -21.96 18.63 -3.80
N TRP A 158 -21.02 18.07 -3.02
CA TRP A 158 -20.73 16.65 -3.03
C TRP A 158 -21.91 15.80 -2.57
N GLU A 159 -22.59 16.19 -1.49
CA GLU A 159 -23.77 15.49 -0.97
C GLU A 159 -24.93 15.55 -1.98
N GLU A 160 -25.16 16.70 -2.61
CA GLU A 160 -26.18 16.84 -3.66
C GLU A 160 -25.86 15.99 -4.89
N GLN A 161 -24.59 15.99 -5.35
CA GLN A 161 -24.17 15.11 -6.43
C GLN A 161 -24.33 13.64 -6.05
N SER A 162 -23.89 13.24 -4.86
CA SER A 162 -24.05 11.87 -4.38
C SER A 162 -25.51 11.45 -4.35
N ARG A 163 -26.42 12.33 -3.91
CA ARG A 163 -27.87 12.07 -3.94
C ARG A 163 -28.39 11.87 -5.36
N LYS A 164 -27.97 12.71 -6.32
CA LYS A 164 -28.35 12.55 -7.73
C LYS A 164 -27.85 11.23 -8.30
N TRP A 165 -26.62 10.84 -7.98
CA TRP A 165 -26.05 9.55 -8.37
C TRP A 165 -26.83 8.38 -7.76
N ASP A 166 -27.17 8.45 -6.48
CA ASP A 166 -27.96 7.41 -5.81
C ASP A 166 -29.38 7.30 -6.39
N GLU A 167 -30.01 8.43 -6.70
CA GLU A 167 -31.34 8.47 -7.31
C GLU A 167 -31.33 7.91 -8.73
N GLN A 168 -30.35 8.32 -9.55
CA GLN A 168 -30.14 7.78 -10.89
C GLN A 168 -29.90 6.26 -10.84
N LYS A 169 -29.03 5.80 -9.93
CA LYS A 169 -28.78 4.37 -9.76
C LYS A 169 -30.04 3.60 -9.39
N ARG A 170 -30.89 4.15 -8.53
CA ARG A 170 -32.19 3.54 -8.18
C ARG A 170 -33.19 3.53 -9.33
N GLU A 171 -33.16 4.52 -10.21
CA GLU A 171 -33.97 4.49 -11.44
C GLU A 171 -33.46 3.45 -12.42
N ASP A 172 -32.15 3.35 -12.61
CA ASP A 172 -31.54 2.36 -13.48
C ASP A 172 -31.80 0.93 -12.96
N ASP A 173 -31.64 0.70 -11.65
CA ASP A 173 -31.98 -0.57 -11.01
C ASP A 173 -33.47 -0.91 -11.21
N ARG A 174 -34.37 0.07 -11.06
CA ARG A 174 -35.81 -0.13 -11.30
C ARG A 174 -36.13 -0.48 -12.76
N LYS A 175 -35.54 0.24 -13.72
CA LYS A 175 -35.70 -0.07 -15.15
C LYS A 175 -35.17 -1.47 -15.47
N TRP A 176 -34.05 -1.85 -14.86
CA TRP A 176 -33.47 -3.16 -15.04
C TRP A 176 -34.37 -4.28 -14.50
N ASP A 177 -34.96 -4.08 -13.32
CA ASP A 177 -35.93 -5.01 -12.72
C ASP A 177 -37.22 -5.11 -13.55
N GLU A 178 -37.75 -3.99 -14.06
CA GLU A 178 -38.92 -3.98 -14.94
C GLU A 178 -38.64 -4.72 -16.25
N GLN A 179 -37.49 -4.45 -16.88
CA GLN A 179 -37.07 -5.11 -18.11
C GLN A 179 -36.90 -6.62 -17.87
N LYS A 180 -36.27 -7.00 -16.77
CA LYS A 180 -36.10 -8.41 -16.40
C LYS A 180 -37.45 -9.11 -16.20
N GLN A 181 -38.40 -8.47 -15.52
CA GLN A 181 -39.74 -9.04 -15.38
C GLN A 181 -40.48 -9.18 -16.71
N GLU A 182 -40.30 -8.23 -17.63
CA GLU A 182 -40.90 -8.31 -18.96
C GLU A 182 -40.29 -9.46 -19.78
N ASP A 183 -38.97 -9.61 -19.72
CA ASP A 183 -38.26 -10.72 -20.37
C ASP A 183 -38.66 -12.06 -19.76
N ASP A 184 -38.76 -12.17 -18.44
CA ASP A 184 -39.23 -13.37 -17.75
C ASP A 184 -40.67 -13.71 -18.16
N ARG A 185 -41.56 -12.72 -18.33
CA ARG A 185 -42.92 -12.93 -18.84
C ARG A 185 -42.93 -13.43 -20.28
N LYS A 186 -42.10 -12.83 -21.15
CA LYS A 186 -41.96 -13.28 -22.54
C LYS A 186 -41.43 -14.71 -22.61
N TRP A 187 -40.44 -15.04 -21.78
CA TRP A 187 -39.91 -16.40 -21.66
C TRP A 187 -40.96 -17.38 -21.17
N ALA A 188 -41.75 -17.02 -20.16
CA ALA A 188 -42.83 -17.86 -19.66
C ALA A 188 -43.94 -18.09 -20.70
N GLU A 189 -44.32 -17.05 -21.46
CA GLU A 189 -45.31 -17.16 -22.54
C GLU A 189 -44.78 -18.04 -23.69
N GLN A 190 -43.51 -17.86 -24.07
CA GLN A 190 -42.84 -18.71 -25.05
C GLN A 190 -42.76 -20.16 -24.59
N ALA A 191 -42.37 -20.39 -23.33
CA ALA A 191 -42.34 -21.74 -22.75
C ALA A 191 -43.72 -22.41 -22.78
N ARG A 192 -44.79 -21.66 -22.46
CA ARG A 192 -46.16 -22.17 -22.52
C ARG A 192 -46.58 -22.52 -23.95
N LYS A 193 -46.29 -21.66 -24.93
CA LYS A 193 -46.54 -21.95 -26.36
C LYS A 193 -45.79 -23.20 -26.82
N TRP A 194 -44.53 -23.34 -26.40
CA TRP A 194 -43.74 -24.54 -26.65
C TRP A 194 -44.35 -25.79 -26.01
N GLU A 195 -44.86 -25.70 -24.79
CA GLU A 195 -45.55 -26.83 -24.15
C GLU A 195 -46.87 -27.20 -24.84
N GLU A 196 -47.70 -26.22 -25.20
CA GLU A 196 -48.93 -26.45 -25.97
C GLU A 196 -48.60 -27.10 -27.32
N GLN A 197 -47.60 -26.58 -28.04
CA GLN A 197 -47.15 -27.17 -29.31
C GLN A 197 -46.63 -28.60 -29.13
N LYS A 198 -45.86 -28.85 -28.07
CA LYS A 198 -45.34 -30.19 -27.75
C LYS A 198 -46.47 -31.17 -27.42
N GLN A 199 -47.54 -30.70 -26.77
CA GLN A 199 -48.73 -31.51 -26.49
C GLN A 199 -49.53 -31.79 -27.77
N GLU A 200 -49.73 -30.79 -28.64
CA GLU A 200 -50.36 -31.00 -29.94
C GLU A 200 -49.57 -31.99 -30.81
N ASP A 201 -48.25 -31.84 -30.87
CA ASP A 201 -47.37 -32.75 -31.60
C ASP A 201 -47.37 -34.15 -30.99
N ARG A 202 -47.56 -34.25 -29.68
CA ARG A 202 -47.74 -35.55 -29.01
C ARG A 202 -49.08 -36.17 -29.37
N GLN A 203 -50.17 -35.41 -29.33
CA GLN A 203 -51.50 -35.90 -29.72
C GLN A 203 -51.53 -36.31 -31.19
N LYS A 204 -50.95 -35.51 -32.09
CA LYS A 204 -50.79 -35.85 -33.51
C LYS A 204 -49.96 -37.11 -33.69
N ARG A 205 -48.87 -37.28 -32.94
CA ARG A 205 -48.08 -38.52 -32.97
C ARG A 205 -48.84 -39.73 -32.45
N GLU A 206 -49.62 -39.58 -31.38
CA GLU A 206 -50.46 -40.65 -30.83
C GLU A 206 -51.59 -41.01 -31.79
N GLU A 207 -52.21 -40.03 -32.46
CA GLU A 207 -53.23 -40.27 -33.48
C GLU A 207 -52.63 -40.93 -34.73
N GLN A 208 -51.46 -40.46 -35.19
CA GLN A 208 -50.72 -41.09 -36.29
C GLN A 208 -50.29 -42.51 -35.91
N ALA A 209 -49.84 -42.75 -34.69
CA ALA A 209 -49.49 -44.08 -34.20
C ALA A 209 -50.71 -44.99 -34.18
N ARG A 210 -51.88 -44.52 -33.73
CA ARG A 210 -53.14 -45.29 -33.78
C ARG A 210 -53.55 -45.62 -35.21
N LYS A 211 -53.51 -44.64 -36.12
CA LYS A 211 -53.79 -44.86 -37.55
C LYS A 211 -52.80 -45.85 -38.15
N TRP A 212 -51.53 -45.76 -37.77
CA TRP A 212 -50.48 -46.69 -38.20
C TRP A 212 -50.68 -48.10 -37.64
N GLU A 213 -51.13 -48.25 -36.39
CA GLU A 213 -51.45 -49.55 -35.80
C GLU A 213 -52.70 -50.18 -36.43
N GLU A 214 -53.74 -49.38 -36.68
CA GLU A 214 -54.93 -49.81 -37.39
C GLU A 214 -54.57 -50.24 -38.82
N GLN A 215 -53.79 -49.44 -39.54
CA GLN A 215 -53.27 -49.76 -40.85
C GLN A 215 -52.38 -51.01 -40.81
N LYS A 216 -51.48 -51.15 -39.82
CA LYS A 216 -50.70 -52.39 -39.62
C LYS A 216 -51.59 -53.58 -39.39
N ARG A 217 -52.71 -53.43 -38.68
CA ARG A 217 -53.65 -54.53 -38.41
C ARG A 217 -54.39 -54.92 -39.68
N GLU A 218 -54.84 -53.96 -40.47
CA GLU A 218 -55.44 -54.19 -41.78
C GLU A 218 -54.45 -54.83 -42.76
N ASP A 219 -53.23 -54.30 -42.82
CA ASP A 219 -52.15 -54.82 -43.66
C ASP A 219 -51.74 -56.21 -43.19
N LYS A 220 -51.71 -56.49 -41.87
CA LYS A 220 -51.50 -57.84 -41.34
C LYS A 220 -52.64 -58.78 -41.73
N GLN A 221 -53.89 -58.35 -41.68
CA GLN A 221 -55.03 -59.16 -42.13
C GLN A 221 -54.98 -59.43 -43.63
N LYS A 222 -54.68 -58.41 -44.45
CA LYS A 222 -54.49 -58.54 -45.90
C LYS A 222 -53.26 -59.39 -46.22
N TRP A 223 -52.20 -59.30 -45.43
CA TRP A 223 -51.00 -60.11 -45.56
C TRP A 223 -51.28 -61.55 -45.17
N GLU A 224 -52.02 -61.83 -44.08
CA GLU A 224 -52.45 -63.18 -43.71
C GLU A 224 -53.43 -63.79 -44.73
N GLU A 225 -54.29 -62.97 -45.33
CA GLU A 225 -55.18 -63.40 -46.40
C GLU A 225 -54.41 -63.65 -47.71
N SER A 226 -53.49 -62.75 -48.08
CA SER A 226 -52.62 -62.90 -49.24
C SER A 226 -51.62 -64.03 -49.05
N ASN A 227 -51.10 -64.26 -47.84
CA ASN A 227 -50.27 -65.40 -47.50
C ASN A 227 -51.07 -66.67 -47.57
N ARG A 228 -52.31 -66.71 -47.09
CA ARG A 228 -53.17 -67.89 -47.32
C ARG A 228 -53.41 -68.14 -48.79
N ARG A 229 -53.67 -67.09 -49.58
CA ARG A 229 -53.81 -67.22 -51.04
C ARG A 229 -52.48 -67.63 -51.70
N PHE A 230 -51.35 -67.16 -51.19
CA PHE A 230 -50.00 -67.49 -51.65
C PHE A 230 -49.59 -68.91 -51.24
N ASP A 231 -49.95 -69.37 -50.05
CA ASP A 231 -49.76 -70.73 -49.55
C ASP A 231 -50.64 -71.68 -50.34
N GLU A 232 -51.90 -71.33 -50.63
CA GLU A 232 -52.76 -72.11 -51.53
C GLU A 232 -52.23 -72.09 -52.97
N MET A 233 -51.64 -70.98 -53.44
CA MET A 233 -51.02 -70.89 -54.76
C MET A 233 -49.70 -71.67 -54.81
N LEU A 234 -48.87 -71.62 -53.78
CA LEU A 234 -47.65 -72.39 -53.61
C LEU A 234 -47.98 -73.87 -53.46
N GLU A 235 -49.03 -74.23 -52.73
CA GLU A 235 -49.52 -75.59 -52.65
C GLU A 235 -50.01 -76.06 -54.03
N LYS A 236 -50.70 -75.20 -54.80
CA LYS A 236 -51.09 -75.47 -56.20
C LYS A 236 -49.88 -75.57 -57.15
N ILE A 237 -48.88 -74.71 -56.99
CA ILE A 237 -47.62 -74.72 -57.76
C ILE A 237 -46.78 -75.93 -57.38
N MET A 238 -46.66 -76.27 -56.09
CA MET A 238 -45.94 -77.43 -55.58
C MET A 238 -46.67 -78.73 -55.92
N THR A 239 -47.99 -78.76 -55.95
CA THR A 239 -48.75 -79.92 -56.47
C THR A 239 -48.67 -80.04 -57.99
N GLN A 240 -48.49 -78.94 -58.73
CA GLN A 240 -48.13 -78.96 -60.15
C GLN A 240 -46.66 -79.36 -60.36
N ALA A 241 -45.72 -78.89 -59.52
CA ALA A 241 -44.30 -79.19 -59.60
C ALA A 241 -44.01 -80.64 -59.19
N THR A 242 -44.64 -81.17 -58.13
CA THR A 242 -44.56 -82.60 -57.76
C THR A 242 -45.24 -83.52 -58.79
N LYS A 243 -46.24 -83.03 -59.54
CA LYS A 243 -46.74 -83.72 -60.74
C LYS A 243 -45.73 -83.71 -61.90
N HIS A 244 -44.83 -82.75 -61.97
CA HIS A 244 -43.74 -82.70 -62.96
C HIS A 244 -42.43 -83.38 -62.48
N GLU A 245 -42.22 -83.55 -61.18
CA GLU A 245 -41.02 -84.17 -60.60
C GLU A 245 -41.06 -85.71 -60.65
N ARG A 246 -42.25 -86.31 -60.80
CA ARG A 246 -42.41 -87.77 -61.07
C ARG A 246 -42.22 -88.17 -62.53
N SER A 247 -41.82 -87.25 -63.40
CA SER A 247 -41.65 -87.54 -64.83
C SER A 247 -40.29 -87.19 -65.44
N ILE A 248 -39.29 -86.74 -64.67
CA ILE A 248 -37.97 -86.46 -65.26
C ILE A 248 -36.84 -86.80 -64.28
N GLY A 249 -36.57 -88.11 -64.17
CA GLY A 249 -35.20 -88.58 -63.97
C GLY A 249 -34.41 -88.32 -65.26
N ALA A 250 -33.20 -87.77 -65.12
CA ALA A 250 -32.20 -87.53 -66.17
C ALA A 250 -32.17 -86.16 -66.91
N LEU A 251 -32.71 -85.06 -66.37
CA LEU A 251 -32.47 -83.70 -66.90
C LEU A 251 -32.09 -82.65 -65.82
N GLY A 252 -31.34 -83.06 -64.80
CA GLY A 252 -30.90 -82.20 -63.69
C GLY A 252 -29.98 -81.03 -64.08
N SER A 253 -29.46 -80.97 -65.31
CA SER A 253 -28.61 -79.87 -65.80
C SER A 253 -29.35 -78.85 -66.67
N ARG A 254 -30.56 -79.18 -67.18
CA ARG A 254 -31.38 -78.28 -68.01
C ARG A 254 -32.49 -77.58 -67.24
N TRP A 255 -32.87 -78.08 -66.07
CA TRP A 255 -33.89 -77.47 -65.21
C TRP A 255 -33.38 -76.27 -64.41
N GLY A 256 -32.07 -76.18 -64.10
CA GLY A 256 -31.51 -75.02 -63.40
C GLY A 256 -31.73 -73.69 -64.14
N LEU A 257 -31.54 -73.67 -65.46
CA LEU A 257 -31.72 -72.48 -66.29
C LEU A 257 -33.20 -72.08 -66.48
N GLN A 258 -34.11 -73.05 -66.62
CA GLN A 258 -35.55 -72.75 -66.76
C GLN A 258 -36.19 -72.37 -65.41
N SER A 259 -35.73 -72.95 -64.31
CA SER A 259 -36.17 -72.59 -62.95
C SER A 259 -35.69 -71.18 -62.56
N GLU A 260 -34.46 -70.81 -62.89
CA GLU A 260 -33.92 -69.47 -62.59
C GLU A 260 -34.64 -68.37 -63.37
N ARG A 261 -34.95 -68.59 -64.66
CA ARG A 261 -35.73 -67.63 -65.45
C ARG A 261 -37.17 -67.51 -64.95
N ALA A 262 -37.84 -68.64 -64.69
CA ALA A 262 -39.22 -68.62 -64.17
C ALA A 262 -39.31 -67.97 -62.78
N PHE A 263 -38.34 -68.24 -61.90
CA PHE A 263 -38.29 -67.62 -60.56
C PHE A 263 -38.00 -66.12 -60.65
N ARG A 264 -37.11 -65.70 -61.56
CA ARG A 264 -36.81 -64.30 -61.83
C ARG A 264 -38.01 -63.55 -62.39
N ASP A 265 -38.71 -64.10 -63.37
CA ASP A 265 -39.90 -63.48 -63.96
C ASP A 265 -41.01 -63.34 -62.91
N ALA A 266 -41.19 -64.35 -62.04
CA ALA A 266 -42.11 -64.28 -60.91
C ALA A 266 -41.72 -63.20 -59.90
N LEU A 267 -40.43 -63.12 -59.55
CA LEU A 267 -39.91 -62.12 -58.61
C LEU A 267 -40.00 -60.70 -59.19
N ALA A 268 -39.70 -60.52 -60.48
CA ALA A 268 -39.89 -59.27 -61.20
C ALA A 268 -41.36 -58.83 -61.18
N ALA A 269 -42.29 -59.72 -61.53
CA ALA A 269 -43.72 -59.42 -61.52
C ALA A 269 -44.24 -59.00 -60.14
N ILE A 270 -43.76 -59.65 -59.06
CA ILE A 270 -44.13 -59.31 -57.68
C ILE A 270 -43.54 -57.95 -57.28
N LEU A 271 -42.24 -57.74 -57.52
CA LEU A 271 -41.54 -56.52 -57.15
C LEU A 271 -42.03 -55.29 -57.92
N GLU A 272 -42.30 -55.45 -59.21
CA GLU A 272 -42.87 -54.40 -60.07
C GLU A 272 -44.33 -54.11 -59.70
N GLY A 273 -45.17 -55.14 -59.63
CA GLY A 273 -46.61 -54.99 -59.41
C GLY A 273 -47.00 -54.55 -58.01
N SER A 274 -46.25 -54.96 -56.98
CA SER A 274 -46.62 -54.71 -55.58
C SER A 274 -45.80 -53.63 -54.89
N PHE A 275 -44.56 -53.37 -55.36
CA PHE A 275 -43.63 -52.51 -54.64
C PHE A 275 -43.10 -51.32 -55.45
N GLY A 276 -43.51 -51.16 -56.71
CA GLY A 276 -43.06 -50.05 -57.58
C GLY A 276 -41.54 -50.06 -57.83
N VAL A 277 -40.95 -51.25 -57.86
CA VAL A 277 -39.52 -51.49 -58.10
C VAL A 277 -39.35 -51.91 -59.54
N GLN A 278 -38.35 -51.40 -60.27
CA GLN A 278 -38.05 -51.88 -61.62
C GLN A 278 -37.02 -53.01 -61.57
N VAL A 279 -37.29 -54.15 -62.19
CA VAL A 279 -36.34 -55.26 -62.29
C VAL A 279 -35.92 -55.43 -63.75
N ILE A 280 -34.64 -55.22 -64.02
CA ILE A 280 -34.06 -55.20 -65.37
C ILE A 280 -33.07 -56.34 -65.49
N ASN A 281 -33.33 -57.26 -66.42
CA ASN A 281 -32.31 -58.20 -66.85
C ASN A 281 -31.42 -57.54 -67.91
N VAL A 282 -30.13 -57.41 -67.63
CA VAL A 282 -29.18 -56.78 -68.53
C VAL A 282 -28.26 -57.84 -69.11
N ASN A 283 -28.24 -57.94 -70.44
CA ASN A 283 -27.27 -58.72 -71.20
C ASN A 283 -26.43 -57.75 -72.06
N GLU A 284 -25.14 -57.61 -71.74
CA GLU A 284 -24.19 -56.74 -72.44
C GLU A 284 -23.01 -57.54 -72.96
N PHE A 285 -22.50 -57.19 -74.15
CA PHE A 285 -21.32 -57.84 -74.73
C PHE A 285 -20.03 -57.19 -74.22
N ASP A 286 -19.14 -57.98 -73.62
CA ASP A 286 -17.81 -57.56 -73.19
C ASP A 286 -16.82 -57.83 -74.31
N ASP A 287 -16.50 -56.81 -75.12
CA ASP A 287 -15.60 -56.91 -76.27
C ASP A 287 -14.13 -57.09 -75.88
N LYS A 288 -13.74 -56.75 -74.65
CA LYS A 288 -12.35 -56.79 -74.17
C LYS A 288 -12.05 -58.03 -73.34
N GLY A 289 -13.08 -58.76 -72.92
CA GLY A 289 -12.95 -59.89 -72.03
C GLY A 289 -12.51 -59.50 -70.60
N GLU A 290 -12.94 -58.34 -70.11
CA GLU A 290 -12.70 -57.90 -68.74
C GLU A 290 -13.27 -58.89 -67.70
N VAL A 291 -14.41 -59.51 -67.98
CA VAL A 291 -15.07 -60.44 -67.04
C VAL A 291 -14.55 -61.86 -67.17
N PHE A 292 -14.55 -62.41 -68.40
CA PHE A 292 -14.25 -63.83 -68.66
C PHE A 292 -12.84 -64.09 -69.21
N GLY A 293 -12.03 -63.05 -69.41
CA GLY A 293 -10.70 -63.15 -70.02
C GLY A 293 -10.71 -63.29 -71.55
N ARG A 294 -11.90 -63.29 -72.17
CA ARG A 294 -12.13 -63.31 -73.62
C ARG A 294 -13.46 -62.60 -73.94
N PRO A 295 -13.68 -62.14 -75.18
CA PRO A 295 -14.93 -61.50 -75.53
C PRO A 295 -16.12 -62.46 -75.35
N ASP A 296 -17.10 -62.08 -74.54
CA ASP A 296 -18.26 -62.92 -74.20
C ASP A 296 -19.47 -62.08 -73.73
N GLN A 297 -20.65 -62.69 -73.65
CA GLN A 297 -21.85 -62.05 -73.10
C GLN A 297 -21.82 -62.02 -71.57
N VAL A 298 -22.16 -60.88 -71.00
CA VAL A 298 -22.26 -60.64 -69.55
C VAL A 298 -23.71 -60.39 -69.19
N GLU A 299 -24.31 -61.34 -68.48
CA GLU A 299 -25.67 -61.23 -67.93
C GLU A 299 -25.63 -60.89 -66.44
N ILE A 300 -26.43 -59.89 -66.05
CA ILE A 300 -26.62 -59.45 -64.66
C ILE A 300 -28.05 -58.94 -64.45
N ASP A 301 -28.62 -59.22 -63.27
CA ASP A 301 -29.92 -58.67 -62.88
C ASP A 301 -29.75 -57.38 -62.09
N VAL A 302 -30.57 -56.39 -62.40
CA VAL A 302 -30.50 -55.05 -61.83
C VAL A 302 -31.84 -54.65 -61.28
N ILE A 303 -31.89 -54.27 -60.01
CA ILE A 303 -33.09 -53.84 -59.33
C ILE A 303 -32.96 -52.35 -59.03
N ILE A 304 -33.93 -51.53 -59.47
CA ILE A 304 -33.91 -50.08 -59.32
C ILE A 304 -35.18 -49.59 -58.61
N LYS A 305 -35.02 -48.85 -57.51
CA LYS A 305 -36.14 -48.18 -56.80
C LYS A 305 -35.69 -46.85 -56.21
N ASN A 306 -36.41 -45.75 -56.48
CA ASN A 306 -36.15 -44.43 -55.89
C ASN A 306 -34.69 -43.98 -55.98
N GLY A 307 -34.05 -44.29 -57.10
CA GLY A 307 -32.66 -43.98 -57.33
C GLY A 307 -31.66 -44.94 -56.70
N LEU A 308 -32.06 -45.97 -55.96
CA LEU A 308 -31.18 -47.04 -55.45
C LEU A 308 -31.00 -48.14 -56.52
N MET A 309 -29.75 -48.56 -56.77
CA MET A 309 -29.35 -49.57 -57.75
C MET A 309 -28.75 -50.78 -57.03
N ILE A 310 -29.42 -51.93 -57.12
CA ILE A 310 -28.93 -53.20 -56.60
C ILE A 310 -28.58 -54.09 -57.79
N LEU A 311 -27.40 -54.70 -57.77
CA LEU A 311 -27.06 -55.77 -58.69
C LEU A 311 -27.25 -57.09 -57.98
N CYS A 312 -27.94 -58.04 -58.62
CA CYS A 312 -28.15 -59.35 -58.05
C CYS A 312 -27.82 -60.48 -59.01
N GLU A 313 -27.40 -61.62 -58.45
CA GLU A 313 -27.31 -62.88 -59.15
C GLU A 313 -28.18 -63.91 -58.42
N LEU A 314 -29.07 -64.53 -59.18
CA LEU A 314 -29.87 -65.65 -58.73
C LEU A 314 -29.25 -66.94 -59.28
N LYS A 315 -28.91 -67.87 -58.40
CA LYS A 315 -28.36 -69.16 -58.81
C LYS A 315 -28.88 -70.29 -57.94
N SER A 316 -29.17 -71.44 -58.52
CA SER A 316 -29.59 -72.65 -57.80
C SER A 316 -28.53 -73.18 -56.81
N SER A 317 -27.25 -72.94 -57.07
CA SER A 317 -26.14 -73.20 -56.13
C SER A 317 -24.98 -72.25 -56.41
N VAL A 318 -24.25 -71.84 -55.36
CA VAL A 318 -23.16 -70.86 -55.48
C VAL A 318 -21.88 -71.37 -54.84
N SER A 319 -20.81 -71.35 -55.63
CA SER A 319 -19.46 -71.71 -55.21
C SER A 319 -18.55 -70.47 -55.03
N LYS A 320 -17.38 -70.65 -54.42
CA LYS A 320 -16.40 -69.56 -54.24
C LYS A 320 -15.98 -68.87 -55.56
N PRO A 321 -15.71 -69.60 -56.68
CA PRO A 321 -15.47 -68.98 -57.97
C PRO A 321 -16.65 -68.13 -58.49
N ASP A 322 -17.89 -68.54 -58.22
CA ASP A 322 -19.07 -67.79 -58.65
C ASP A 322 -19.14 -66.41 -57.99
N MET A 323 -18.72 -66.28 -56.72
CA MET A 323 -18.65 -64.96 -56.04
C MET A 323 -17.67 -64.01 -56.73
N HIS A 324 -16.49 -64.51 -57.09
CA HIS A 324 -15.51 -63.72 -57.86
C HIS A 324 -15.99 -63.40 -59.27
N LEU A 325 -16.78 -64.29 -59.87
CA LEU A 325 -17.35 -64.03 -61.18
C LEU A 325 -18.43 -62.95 -61.10
N PHE A 326 -19.35 -63.05 -60.14
CA PHE A 326 -20.39 -62.06 -59.93
C PHE A 326 -19.81 -60.67 -59.61
N GLU A 327 -18.78 -60.60 -58.76
CA GLU A 327 -18.10 -59.33 -58.47
C GLU A 327 -17.53 -58.69 -59.74
N ARG A 328 -16.86 -59.47 -60.59
CA ARG A 328 -16.35 -58.96 -61.89
C ARG A 328 -17.46 -58.49 -62.82
N LYS A 329 -18.57 -59.23 -62.93
CA LYS A 329 -19.75 -58.81 -63.70
C LYS A 329 -20.29 -57.48 -63.17
N ALA A 330 -20.41 -57.34 -61.85
CA ALA A 330 -20.88 -56.13 -61.21
C ALA A 330 -19.96 -54.94 -61.50
N ARG A 331 -18.63 -55.09 -61.35
CA ARG A 331 -17.68 -54.02 -61.67
C ARG A 331 -17.69 -53.63 -63.14
N PHE A 332 -17.84 -54.60 -64.04
CA PHE A 332 -18.00 -54.33 -65.46
C PHE A 332 -19.25 -53.48 -65.73
N TYR A 333 -20.38 -53.86 -65.14
CA TYR A 333 -21.64 -53.12 -65.28
C TYR A 333 -21.54 -51.70 -64.70
N GLU A 334 -20.99 -51.54 -63.49
CA GLU A 334 -20.77 -50.24 -62.85
C GLU A 334 -19.92 -49.31 -63.73
N LYS A 335 -18.85 -49.85 -64.32
CA LYS A 335 -17.94 -49.12 -65.20
C LYS A 335 -18.63 -48.68 -66.50
N ARG A 336 -19.43 -49.56 -67.12
CA ARG A 336 -20.21 -49.25 -68.34
C ARG A 336 -21.27 -48.17 -68.09
N ARG A 337 -21.92 -48.21 -66.93
CA ARG A 337 -23.00 -47.26 -66.57
C ARG A 337 -22.50 -45.98 -65.89
N GLY A 338 -21.22 -45.91 -65.55
CA GLY A 338 -20.63 -44.74 -64.89
C GLY A 338 -21.17 -44.50 -63.47
N ARG A 339 -21.70 -45.54 -62.83
CA ARG A 339 -22.35 -45.47 -61.53
C ARG A 339 -22.07 -46.74 -60.74
N LYS A 340 -21.71 -46.60 -59.46
CA LYS A 340 -21.59 -47.73 -58.52
C LYS A 340 -22.95 -48.21 -58.05
N ALA A 341 -23.07 -49.52 -57.90
CA ALA A 341 -24.22 -50.15 -57.27
C ALA A 341 -24.21 -49.82 -55.77
N ASP A 342 -25.39 -49.59 -55.22
CA ASP A 342 -25.56 -49.34 -53.80
C ASP A 342 -25.40 -50.64 -52.99
N ARG A 343 -25.82 -51.78 -53.57
CA ARG A 343 -25.74 -53.12 -52.96
C ARG A 343 -25.46 -54.19 -54.02
N LEU A 344 -24.71 -55.22 -53.63
CA LEU A 344 -24.49 -56.44 -54.41
C LEU A 344 -25.12 -57.61 -53.67
N MET A 345 -25.98 -58.38 -54.32
CA MET A 345 -26.75 -59.45 -53.68
C MET A 345 -26.62 -60.77 -54.43
N VAL A 346 -26.47 -61.87 -53.71
CA VAL A 346 -26.54 -63.23 -54.24
C VAL A 346 -27.66 -63.98 -53.52
N ILE A 347 -28.60 -64.51 -54.30
CA ILE A 347 -29.74 -65.26 -53.78
C ILE A 347 -29.60 -66.69 -54.28
N SER A 348 -29.45 -67.64 -53.37
CA SER A 348 -29.30 -69.05 -53.74
C SER A 348 -29.69 -69.98 -52.60
N PRO A 349 -30.50 -71.01 -52.83
CA PRO A 349 -30.84 -71.96 -51.76
C PRO A 349 -29.62 -72.71 -51.23
N MET A 350 -28.54 -72.82 -52.02
CA MET A 350 -27.33 -73.57 -51.65
C MET A 350 -26.08 -72.73 -51.85
N ILE A 351 -25.50 -72.22 -50.77
CA ILE A 351 -24.24 -71.47 -50.79
C ILE A 351 -23.19 -72.27 -50.03
N ASP A 352 -22.10 -72.64 -50.71
CA ASP A 352 -20.95 -73.31 -50.09
C ASP A 352 -20.30 -72.41 -49.03
N ASP A 353 -19.81 -72.98 -47.93
CA ASP A 353 -19.20 -72.22 -46.83
C ASP A 353 -18.03 -71.33 -47.29
N ARG A 354 -17.23 -71.80 -48.26
CA ARG A 354 -16.14 -71.01 -48.85
C ARG A 354 -16.64 -69.88 -49.74
N ALA A 355 -17.83 -70.05 -50.31
CA ALA A 355 -18.51 -68.97 -51.04
C ALA A 355 -19.04 -67.93 -50.05
N ARG A 356 -19.57 -68.35 -48.90
CA ARG A 356 -20.01 -67.45 -47.83
C ARG A 356 -18.89 -66.55 -47.32
N GLU A 357 -17.76 -67.15 -46.93
CA GLU A 357 -16.58 -66.38 -46.51
C GLU A 357 -16.07 -65.40 -47.59
N MET A 358 -16.21 -65.76 -48.87
CA MET A 358 -15.77 -64.92 -49.98
C MET A 358 -16.76 -63.77 -50.24
N GLY A 359 -18.07 -64.04 -50.19
CA GLY A 359 -19.10 -63.01 -50.36
C GLY A 359 -18.96 -61.91 -49.32
N GLU A 360 -18.78 -62.27 -48.05
CA GLU A 360 -18.54 -61.31 -46.95
C GLU A 360 -17.31 -60.42 -47.23
N LYS A 361 -16.20 -61.02 -47.67
CA LYS A 361 -14.96 -60.29 -48.02
C LYS A 361 -15.15 -59.32 -49.19
N LEU A 362 -16.02 -59.66 -50.13
CA LEU A 362 -16.30 -58.84 -51.31
C LEU A 362 -17.43 -57.82 -51.08
N GLY A 363 -18.04 -57.81 -49.89
CA GLY A 363 -19.19 -56.96 -49.57
C GLY A 363 -20.46 -57.37 -50.35
N ILE A 364 -20.58 -58.65 -50.67
CA ILE A 364 -21.76 -59.22 -51.35
C ILE A 364 -22.68 -59.79 -50.27
N GLU A 365 -23.91 -59.32 -50.26
CA GLU A 365 -24.95 -59.79 -49.36
C GLU A 365 -25.51 -61.12 -49.89
N MET A 366 -25.64 -62.12 -49.02
CA MET A 366 -26.01 -63.47 -49.43
C MET A 366 -27.27 -63.91 -48.70
N TYR A 367 -28.21 -64.44 -49.47
CA TYR A 367 -29.47 -64.95 -48.96
C TYR A 367 -29.59 -66.43 -49.36
N SER A 368 -29.48 -67.31 -48.36
CA SER A 368 -29.63 -68.75 -48.53
C SER A 368 -30.99 -69.29 -48.08
N ASP A 369 -31.29 -70.54 -48.45
CA ASP A 369 -32.44 -71.28 -47.91
C ASP A 369 -32.18 -71.62 -46.44
N SER A 370 -32.31 -70.60 -45.61
CA SER A 370 -32.21 -70.67 -44.17
C SER A 370 -32.96 -69.48 -43.59
N VAL A 371 -34.06 -69.84 -42.93
CA VAL A 371 -35.04 -69.21 -42.02
C VAL A 371 -34.68 -67.89 -41.28
N ASP A 372 -33.53 -67.26 -41.50
CA ASP A 372 -33.12 -66.03 -40.85
C ASP A 372 -33.02 -64.87 -41.85
N VAL A 373 -34.18 -64.28 -42.17
CA VAL A 373 -34.22 -62.90 -42.65
C VAL A 373 -34.33 -62.01 -41.41
N PRO A 374 -33.32 -61.18 -41.08
CA PRO A 374 -33.42 -60.23 -39.98
C PRO A 374 -34.56 -59.24 -40.26
N VAL A 375 -35.52 -59.13 -39.33
CA VAL A 375 -36.60 -58.13 -39.35
C VAL A 375 -36.08 -56.78 -38.87
#